data_AF-A0A842KP19-F1
#
_entry.id   AF-A0A842KP19-F1
#
_cell.length_a   1.000
_cell.length_b   1.000
_cell.length_c   1.000
_cell.angle_alpha   90.00
_cell.angle_beta   90.00
_cell.angle_gamma   90.00
#
_symmetry.space_group_name_H-M   'P 1'
#
loop_
_entity.id
_entity.type
_entity.pdbx_description
1 polymer ?
#
loop_
_entity_poly.entity_id
_entity_poly.type
_entity_poly.pdbx_seq_one_letter_code
_entity_poly.pdbx_strand_id
1 'polypeptide(L)'
;MSYRIIEKRDMVHQVHLMKVLAPDVARAAKPGQFVIIRIDEQSERIPLTIADYNVEEGSVTIIFQEMGKTTKQLATLKAGKELQDFVGPLGTPSDIEKLGTIVLVGGGVGVAPIYPQAKAYKAAGNKVIAIIGARSENLLILEDEMRAISDELIVCTDDGTKGHHGFVTEMLQKLLERGEHVNRVVAIGPAIMMRAVASVTKPFNVQTIVSLNPIMIDGTGMCGGCRVSVGGITKFACVDGPEFDAHKVDFNLLMNRLAVYRNEESISLKKHECTCRGD
;
A
#
# COMPACT_ATOMS: atom_id res chain seq x y z
N MET A 1 10.09 12.66 -21.51
CA MET A 1 8.68 13.08 -21.50
C MET A 1 8.23 13.03 -20.05
N SER A 2 7.65 14.11 -19.57
CA SER A 2 7.10 14.25 -18.22
C SER A 2 5.65 13.74 -18.17
N TYR A 3 5.12 13.49 -16.97
CA TYR A 3 3.81 12.89 -16.74
C TYR A 3 2.88 13.87 -16.03
N ARG A 4 1.80 14.27 -16.71
CA ARG A 4 0.88 15.30 -16.22
C ARG A 4 -0.05 14.79 -15.12
N ILE A 5 -0.16 15.56 -14.05
CA ILE A 5 -1.16 15.36 -12.99
C ILE A 5 -2.49 15.94 -13.49
N ILE A 6 -3.50 15.09 -13.63
CA ILE A 6 -4.84 15.49 -14.11
C ILE A 6 -5.79 15.80 -12.96
N GLU A 7 -5.59 15.17 -11.81
CA GLU A 7 -6.39 15.41 -10.60
C GLU A 7 -5.51 15.32 -9.36
N LYS A 8 -5.76 16.21 -8.38
CA LYS A 8 -5.18 16.15 -7.04
C LYS A 8 -6.28 16.45 -6.03
N ARG A 9 -6.48 15.56 -5.07
CA ARG A 9 -7.50 15.68 -4.02
C ARG A 9 -6.90 15.34 -2.67
N ASP A 10 -7.10 16.23 -1.70
CA ASP A 10 -6.79 15.97 -0.30
C ASP A 10 -7.92 15.08 0.25
N MET A 11 -7.60 13.83 0.61
CA MET A 11 -8.61 12.86 1.05
C MET A 11 -8.95 13.08 2.52
N VAL A 12 -7.91 13.01 3.34
CA VAL A 12 -7.95 13.24 4.79
C VAL A 12 -6.64 13.89 5.22
N HIS A 13 -6.44 14.11 6.52
CA HIS A 13 -5.21 14.74 7.01
C HIS A 13 -3.96 14.00 6.52
N GLN A 14 -3.07 14.70 5.80
CA GLN A 14 -1.80 14.18 5.28
C GLN A 14 -1.92 13.03 4.26
N VAL A 15 -3.11 12.74 3.72
CA VAL A 15 -3.30 11.70 2.71
C VAL A 15 -3.93 12.29 1.46
N HIS A 16 -3.29 12.02 0.33
CA HIS A 16 -3.63 12.65 -0.95
C HIS A 16 -3.88 11.59 -2.01
N LEU A 17 -4.88 11.85 -2.85
CA LEU A 17 -5.11 11.16 -4.10
C LEU A 17 -4.55 12.01 -5.23
N MET A 18 -3.80 11.37 -6.13
CA MET A 18 -3.28 11.99 -7.34
C MET A 18 -3.54 11.09 -8.54
N LYS A 19 -4.19 11.63 -9.57
CA LYS A 19 -4.33 10.97 -10.86
C LYS A 19 -3.31 11.51 -11.84
N VAL A 20 -2.58 10.62 -12.48
CA VAL A 20 -1.50 10.93 -13.41
C VAL A 20 -1.86 10.36 -14.77
N LEU A 21 -1.71 11.17 -15.83
CA LEU A 21 -1.88 10.72 -17.21
C LEU A 21 -0.69 9.87 -17.62
N ALA A 22 -0.89 8.56 -17.69
CA ALA A 22 0.12 7.57 -18.03
C ALA A 22 -0.54 6.42 -18.84
N PRO A 23 -0.89 6.65 -20.12
CA PRO A 23 -1.74 5.73 -20.87
C PRO A 23 -1.15 4.32 -21.02
N ASP A 24 0.17 4.21 -21.16
CA ASP A 24 0.84 2.93 -21.30
C ASP A 24 0.80 2.13 -19.99
N VAL A 25 0.96 2.82 -18.86
CA VAL A 25 0.86 2.21 -17.53
C VAL A 25 -0.58 1.78 -17.27
N ALA A 26 -1.56 2.64 -17.55
CA ALA A 26 -2.98 2.35 -17.34
C ALA A 26 -3.45 1.13 -18.14
N ARG A 27 -2.98 0.93 -19.37
CA ARG A 27 -3.32 -0.24 -20.20
C ARG A 27 -2.74 -1.55 -19.67
N ALA A 28 -1.58 -1.50 -19.03
CA ALA A 28 -0.87 -2.70 -18.57
C ALA A 28 -1.12 -3.04 -17.09
N ALA A 29 -1.62 -2.07 -16.30
CA ALA A 29 -1.78 -2.20 -14.86
C ALA A 29 -2.71 -3.33 -14.45
N LYS A 30 -2.32 -4.04 -13.39
CA LYS A 30 -3.12 -5.06 -12.71
C LYS A 30 -3.08 -4.83 -11.19
N PRO A 31 -4.07 -5.35 -10.42
CA PRO A 31 -4.04 -5.28 -8.97
C PRO A 31 -2.74 -5.85 -8.39
N GLY A 32 -2.24 -5.25 -7.30
CA GLY A 32 -0.98 -5.64 -6.65
C GLY A 32 0.28 -4.97 -7.20
N GLN A 33 0.18 -4.29 -8.35
CA GLN A 33 1.31 -3.60 -8.96
C GLN A 33 1.49 -2.17 -8.45
N PHE A 34 2.70 -1.64 -8.64
CA PHE A 34 3.09 -0.31 -8.19
C PHE A 34 3.84 0.46 -9.28
N VAL A 35 4.16 1.72 -9.02
CA VAL A 35 4.99 2.57 -9.88
C VAL A 35 6.16 3.13 -9.08
N ILE A 36 7.26 3.43 -9.78
CA ILE A 36 8.34 4.27 -9.25
C ILE A 36 8.17 5.66 -9.84
N ILE A 37 8.08 6.67 -8.97
CA ILE A 37 7.97 8.07 -9.39
C ILE A 37 9.19 8.88 -8.99
N ARG A 38 9.47 9.95 -9.73
CA ARG A 38 10.40 11.01 -9.36
C ARG A 38 9.80 12.37 -9.75
N ILE A 39 9.78 13.32 -8.82
CA ILE A 39 9.14 14.63 -9.00
C ILE A 39 9.92 15.48 -9.99
N ASP A 40 11.22 15.67 -9.74
CA ASP A 40 12.14 16.50 -10.52
C ASP A 40 13.55 15.87 -10.54
N GLU A 41 14.52 16.52 -11.21
CA GLU A 41 15.90 16.01 -11.32
C GLU A 41 16.62 15.82 -9.98
N GLN A 42 16.25 16.58 -8.94
CA GLN A 42 16.87 16.54 -7.61
C GLN A 42 16.16 15.61 -6.63
N SER A 43 14.99 15.10 -7.02
CA SER A 43 14.17 14.23 -6.20
C SER A 43 14.64 12.79 -6.27
N GLU A 44 14.43 12.04 -5.19
CA GLU A 44 14.68 10.60 -5.19
C GLU A 44 13.55 9.84 -5.90
N ARG A 45 13.81 8.55 -6.18
CA ARG A 45 12.82 7.62 -6.74
C ARG A 45 12.09 6.93 -5.59
N ILE A 46 10.77 7.00 -5.55
CA ILE A 46 9.96 6.34 -4.50
C ILE A 46 8.90 5.40 -5.11
N PRO A 47 8.65 4.24 -4.50
CA PRO A 47 7.57 3.34 -4.91
C PRO A 47 6.22 3.80 -4.36
N LEU A 48 5.18 3.82 -5.19
CA LEU A 48 3.79 4.07 -4.78
C LEU A 48 2.86 3.07 -5.49
N THR A 49 1.93 2.48 -4.74
CA THR A 49 1.00 1.49 -5.30
C THR A 49 0.00 2.12 -6.26
N ILE A 50 -0.36 1.38 -7.31
CA ILE A 50 -1.48 1.73 -8.19
C ILE A 50 -2.77 1.43 -7.43
N ALA A 51 -3.46 2.49 -7.00
CA ALA A 51 -4.72 2.37 -6.24
C ALA A 51 -5.93 2.17 -7.16
N ASP A 52 -5.90 2.76 -8.37
CA ASP A 52 -6.89 2.56 -9.43
C ASP A 52 -6.29 2.95 -10.78
N TYR A 53 -6.94 2.58 -11.89
CA TYR A 53 -6.54 2.97 -13.24
C TYR A 53 -7.74 3.01 -14.19
N ASN A 54 -7.71 3.93 -15.15
CA ASN A 54 -8.72 4.06 -16.19
C ASN A 54 -8.05 3.97 -17.57
N VAL A 55 -8.40 2.92 -18.33
CA VAL A 55 -7.83 2.65 -19.65
C VAL A 55 -8.28 3.67 -20.71
N GLU A 56 -9.53 4.12 -20.64
CA GLU A 56 -10.09 5.08 -21.61
C GLU A 56 -9.55 6.51 -21.38
N GLU A 57 -9.44 6.94 -20.12
CA GLU A 57 -8.83 8.22 -19.75
C GLU A 57 -7.29 8.16 -19.87
N GLY A 58 -6.71 6.96 -19.84
CA GLY A 58 -5.26 6.74 -19.81
C GLY A 58 -4.63 7.17 -18.48
N SER A 59 -5.38 7.09 -17.38
CA SER A 59 -4.95 7.60 -16.07
C SER A 59 -4.64 6.50 -15.08
N VAL A 60 -3.70 6.80 -14.18
CA VAL A 60 -3.33 5.95 -13.04
C VAL A 60 -3.51 6.77 -11.77
N THR A 61 -4.22 6.20 -10.80
CA THR A 61 -4.45 6.80 -9.50
C THR A 61 -3.45 6.25 -8.49
N ILE A 62 -2.74 7.15 -7.82
CA ILE A 62 -1.91 6.85 -6.66
C ILE A 62 -2.49 7.54 -5.43
N ILE A 63 -2.39 6.86 -4.28
CA ILE A 63 -2.75 7.43 -2.98
C ILE A 63 -1.50 7.34 -2.10
N PHE A 64 -1.12 8.45 -1.47
CA PHE A 64 0.09 8.53 -0.68
C PHE A 64 -0.12 9.36 0.59
N GLN A 65 0.71 9.09 1.60
CA GLN A 65 0.72 9.81 2.86
C GLN A 65 1.99 10.65 3.00
N GLU A 66 1.87 11.85 3.55
CA GLU A 66 3.01 12.69 3.93
C GLU A 66 3.82 12.03 5.07
N MET A 67 4.97 11.44 4.73
CA MET A 67 5.81 10.67 5.66
C MET A 67 7.26 11.16 5.71
N GLY A 68 7.71 11.89 4.69
CA GLY A 68 9.08 12.39 4.59
C GLY A 68 9.19 13.48 3.53
N LYS A 69 10.43 13.94 3.22
CA LYS A 69 10.67 15.04 2.27
C LYS A 69 9.89 14.86 0.97
N THR A 70 10.08 13.72 0.30
CA THR A 70 9.56 13.52 -1.06
C THR A 70 8.04 13.46 -1.10
N THR A 71 7.38 12.80 -0.15
CA THR A 71 5.91 12.76 -0.10
C THR A 71 5.31 14.09 0.34
N LYS A 72 5.97 14.87 1.21
CA LYS A 72 5.56 16.25 1.52
C LYS A 72 5.70 17.17 0.30
N GLN A 73 6.81 17.08 -0.43
CA GLN A 73 7.02 17.82 -1.68
C GLN A 73 5.94 17.44 -2.71
N LEU A 74 5.65 16.16 -2.87
CA LEU A 74 4.60 15.67 -3.78
C LEU A 74 3.22 16.24 -3.43
N ALA A 75 2.89 16.35 -2.14
CA ALA A 75 1.61 16.91 -1.66
C ALA A 75 1.41 18.38 -2.07
N THR A 76 2.49 19.13 -2.29
CA THR A 76 2.42 20.54 -2.74
C THR A 76 2.03 20.70 -4.21
N LEU A 77 2.18 19.64 -5.02
CA LEU A 77 1.84 19.69 -6.44
C LEU A 77 0.31 19.78 -6.65
N LYS A 78 -0.07 20.45 -7.73
CA LYS A 78 -1.47 20.66 -8.12
C LYS A 78 -1.73 20.05 -9.50
N ALA A 79 -3.00 19.84 -9.82
CA ALA A 79 -3.40 19.45 -11.18
C ALA A 79 -2.82 20.44 -12.22
N GLY A 80 -2.40 19.92 -13.36
CA GLY A 80 -1.68 20.64 -14.40
C GLY A 80 -0.16 20.69 -14.23
N LYS A 81 0.39 20.33 -13.06
CA LYS A 81 1.83 20.09 -12.89
C LYS A 81 2.21 18.72 -13.43
N GLU A 82 3.51 18.47 -13.54
CA GLU A 82 4.04 17.24 -14.11
C GLU A 82 5.06 16.59 -13.17
N LEU A 83 5.15 15.27 -13.25
CA LEU A 83 6.22 14.47 -12.65
C LEU A 83 7.28 14.20 -13.71
N GLN A 84 8.55 14.30 -13.33
CA GLN A 84 9.66 14.01 -14.25
C GLN A 84 9.62 12.56 -14.73
N ASP A 85 9.45 11.61 -13.81
CA ASP A 85 9.40 10.17 -14.13
C ASP A 85 8.21 9.48 -13.47
N PHE A 86 7.61 8.55 -14.21
CA PHE A 86 6.55 7.67 -13.76
C PHE A 86 6.72 6.30 -14.44
N VAL A 87 7.30 5.34 -13.72
CA VAL A 87 7.72 4.04 -14.27
C VAL A 87 6.84 2.93 -13.73
N GLY A 88 6.14 2.22 -14.62
CA GLY A 88 5.43 0.99 -14.30
C GLY A 88 4.54 0.47 -15.43
N PRO A 89 3.61 -0.44 -15.14
CA PRO A 89 3.40 -1.05 -13.82
C PRO A 89 4.58 -1.98 -13.46
N LEU A 90 4.96 -2.00 -12.19
CA LEU A 90 6.04 -2.82 -11.64
C LEU A 90 5.49 -3.84 -10.62
N GLY A 91 6.28 -4.89 -10.38
CA GLY A 91 5.87 -5.99 -9.53
C GLY A 91 5.00 -7.02 -10.24
N THR A 92 4.87 -8.17 -9.59
CA THR A 92 3.99 -9.27 -9.94
C THR A 92 2.56 -8.90 -9.54
N PRO A 93 1.57 -9.06 -10.44
CA PRO A 93 0.16 -8.88 -10.10
C PRO A 93 -0.28 -9.80 -8.96
N SER A 94 -1.27 -9.36 -8.19
CA SER A 94 -1.92 -10.20 -7.18
C SER A 94 -2.51 -11.44 -7.84
N ASP A 95 -2.35 -12.58 -7.16
CA ASP A 95 -2.96 -13.85 -7.55
C ASP A 95 -4.45 -13.85 -7.20
N ILE A 96 -5.29 -13.38 -8.14
CA ILE A 96 -6.74 -13.26 -7.93
C ILE A 96 -7.45 -14.49 -8.52
N GLU A 97 -8.02 -15.31 -7.64
CA GLU A 97 -8.80 -16.50 -7.99
C GLU A 97 -10.12 -16.57 -7.20
N LYS A 98 -11.04 -17.44 -7.61
CA LYS A 98 -12.25 -17.75 -6.84
C LYS A 98 -11.95 -18.85 -5.83
N LEU A 99 -11.71 -18.46 -4.58
CA LEU A 99 -11.29 -19.36 -3.49
C LEU A 99 -12.39 -19.58 -2.45
N GLY A 100 -13.27 -18.60 -2.23
CA GLY A 100 -14.32 -18.66 -1.19
C GLY A 100 -14.39 -17.37 -0.38
N THR A 101 -14.05 -17.41 0.90
CA THR A 101 -14.00 -16.22 1.78
C THR A 101 -12.59 -15.66 1.84
N ILE A 102 -12.44 -14.38 1.50
CA ILE A 102 -11.18 -13.63 1.53
C ILE A 102 -11.29 -12.49 2.54
N VAL A 103 -10.30 -12.38 3.43
CA VAL A 103 -10.20 -11.29 4.39
C VAL A 103 -9.09 -10.32 3.99
N LEU A 104 -9.45 -9.06 3.73
CA LEU A 104 -8.53 -8.00 3.33
C LEU A 104 -8.27 -7.09 4.52
N VAL A 105 -7.02 -6.98 4.97
CA VAL A 105 -6.62 -6.22 6.16
C VAL A 105 -5.76 -5.02 5.73
N GLY A 106 -6.28 -3.81 5.88
CA GLY A 106 -5.60 -2.57 5.50
C GLY A 106 -5.27 -1.69 6.70
N GLY A 107 -4.02 -1.23 6.81
CA GLY A 107 -3.60 -0.30 7.86
C GLY A 107 -3.12 1.05 7.32
N GLY A 108 -3.78 2.14 7.73
CA GLY A 108 -3.47 3.51 7.30
C GLY A 108 -3.58 3.64 5.78
N VAL A 109 -2.53 4.19 5.14
CA VAL A 109 -2.46 4.25 3.66
C VAL A 109 -2.47 2.87 3.00
N GLY A 110 -2.24 1.78 3.75
CA GLY A 110 -2.40 0.40 3.31
C GLY A 110 -3.83 0.02 2.92
N VAL A 111 -4.84 0.84 3.24
CA VAL A 111 -6.20 0.68 2.73
C VAL A 111 -6.30 0.95 1.21
N ALA A 112 -5.52 1.90 0.70
CA ALA A 112 -5.48 2.21 -0.73
C ALA A 112 -5.05 1.05 -1.64
N PRO A 113 -3.97 0.30 -1.34
CA PRO A 113 -3.55 -0.84 -2.16
C PRO A 113 -4.43 -2.08 -1.99
N ILE A 114 -5.14 -2.27 -0.86
CA ILE A 114 -6.08 -3.39 -0.73
C ILE A 114 -7.37 -3.15 -1.52
N TYR A 115 -7.78 -1.89 -1.76
CA TYR A 115 -9.01 -1.56 -2.47
C TYR A 115 -9.10 -2.21 -3.87
N PRO A 116 -8.12 -2.08 -4.79
CA PRO A 116 -8.18 -2.73 -6.09
C PRO A 116 -8.19 -4.26 -5.98
N GLN A 117 -7.55 -4.84 -4.97
CA GLN A 117 -7.57 -6.29 -4.74
C GLN A 117 -8.94 -6.76 -4.25
N ALA A 118 -9.54 -6.04 -3.31
CA ALA A 118 -10.88 -6.34 -2.80
C ALA A 118 -11.92 -6.28 -3.94
N LYS A 119 -11.84 -5.25 -4.80
CA LYS A 119 -12.65 -5.15 -6.03
C LYS A 119 -12.44 -6.35 -6.96
N ALA A 120 -11.19 -6.77 -7.16
CA ALA A 120 -10.86 -7.91 -8.02
C ALA A 120 -11.34 -9.25 -7.45
N TYR A 121 -11.14 -9.52 -6.16
CA TYR A 121 -11.65 -10.73 -5.49
C TYR A 121 -13.18 -10.77 -5.50
N LYS A 122 -13.84 -9.63 -5.28
CA LYS A 122 -15.30 -9.52 -5.36
C LYS A 122 -15.80 -9.84 -6.77
N ALA A 123 -15.18 -9.26 -7.80
CA ALA A 123 -15.51 -9.52 -9.19
C ALA A 123 -15.27 -11.00 -9.60
N ALA A 124 -14.27 -11.65 -9.00
CA ALA A 124 -14.01 -13.09 -9.18
C ALA A 124 -15.04 -14.00 -8.47
N GLY A 125 -16.00 -13.43 -7.73
CA GLY A 125 -17.08 -14.16 -7.07
C GLY A 125 -16.72 -14.73 -5.70
N ASN A 126 -15.77 -14.11 -5.00
CA ASN A 126 -15.47 -14.41 -3.60
C ASN A 126 -16.38 -13.63 -2.64
N LYS A 127 -16.57 -14.18 -1.44
CA LYS A 127 -17.03 -13.40 -0.28
C LYS A 127 -15.84 -12.57 0.23
N VAL A 128 -16.00 -11.25 0.30
CA VAL A 128 -14.95 -10.33 0.71
C VAL A 128 -15.30 -9.72 2.06
N ILE A 129 -14.44 -9.93 3.05
CA ILE A 129 -14.53 -9.27 4.35
C ILE A 129 -13.35 -8.32 4.46
N ALA A 130 -13.62 -7.04 4.67
CA ALA A 130 -12.59 -6.02 4.82
C ALA A 130 -12.43 -5.62 6.29
N ILE A 131 -11.18 -5.52 6.75
CA ILE A 131 -10.82 -4.96 8.05
C ILE A 131 -9.88 -3.78 7.78
N ILE A 132 -10.37 -2.57 7.99
CA ILE A 132 -9.56 -1.36 7.80
C ILE A 132 -9.24 -0.72 9.14
N GLY A 133 -8.01 -0.24 9.29
CA GLY A 133 -7.51 0.38 10.50
C GLY A 133 -6.81 1.70 10.25
N ALA A 134 -7.00 2.66 11.13
CA ALA A 134 -6.21 3.89 11.19
C ALA A 134 -5.91 4.27 12.64
N ARG A 135 -5.02 5.25 12.87
CA ARG A 135 -4.75 5.74 14.22
C ARG A 135 -5.96 6.43 14.85
N SER A 136 -6.76 7.09 14.01
CA SER A 136 -7.89 7.92 14.38
C SER A 136 -8.85 8.06 13.19
N GLU A 137 -10.10 8.45 13.44
CA GLU A 137 -11.15 8.57 12.42
C GLU A 137 -10.75 9.50 11.26
N ASN A 138 -10.08 10.61 11.56
CA ASN A 138 -9.63 11.59 10.57
C ASN A 138 -8.46 11.12 9.68
N LEU A 139 -8.01 9.88 9.83
CA LEU A 139 -7.00 9.23 8.98
C LEU A 139 -7.55 8.02 8.22
N LEU A 140 -8.82 7.66 8.42
CA LEU A 140 -9.48 6.61 7.66
C LEU A 140 -9.71 7.07 6.22
N ILE A 141 -9.38 6.21 5.26
CA ILE A 141 -9.59 6.45 3.84
C ILE A 141 -10.41 5.32 3.24
N LEU A 142 -11.12 5.63 2.16
CA LEU A 142 -11.85 4.68 1.34
C LEU A 142 -12.88 3.83 2.11
N GLU A 143 -13.43 4.32 3.21
CA GLU A 143 -14.40 3.55 4.01
C GLU A 143 -15.66 3.23 3.20
N ASP A 144 -16.25 4.24 2.54
CA ASP A 144 -17.46 4.07 1.74
C ASP A 144 -17.21 3.20 0.50
N GLU A 145 -16.06 3.40 -0.15
CA GLU A 145 -15.63 2.61 -1.30
C GLU A 145 -15.40 1.15 -0.91
N MET A 146 -14.75 0.88 0.23
CA MET A 146 -14.58 -0.47 0.76
C MET A 146 -15.91 -1.09 1.18
N ARG A 147 -16.82 -0.31 1.77
CA ARG A 147 -18.17 -0.75 2.17
C ARG A 147 -19.00 -1.17 0.97
N ALA A 148 -18.89 -0.46 -0.16
CA ALA A 148 -19.64 -0.74 -1.37
C ALA A 148 -19.23 -2.06 -2.06
N ILE A 149 -17.98 -2.52 -1.84
CA ILE A 149 -17.42 -3.69 -2.52
C ILE A 149 -17.22 -4.91 -1.61
N SER A 150 -17.34 -4.75 -0.29
CA SER A 150 -17.20 -5.84 0.69
C SER A 150 -18.56 -6.39 1.14
N ASP A 151 -18.62 -7.69 1.44
CA ASP A 151 -19.79 -8.32 2.09
C ASP A 151 -19.89 -7.96 3.57
N GLU A 152 -18.74 -7.73 4.22
CA GLU A 152 -18.64 -7.23 5.59
C GLU A 152 -17.47 -6.24 5.66
N LEU A 153 -17.67 -5.11 6.33
CA LEU A 153 -16.62 -4.13 6.61
C LEU A 153 -16.50 -3.91 8.12
N ILE A 154 -15.30 -4.11 8.64
CA ILE A 154 -14.92 -3.86 10.03
C ILE A 154 -13.94 -2.69 10.04
N VAL A 155 -14.28 -1.65 10.79
CA VAL A 155 -13.45 -0.45 10.97
C VAL A 155 -12.82 -0.48 12.36
N CYS A 156 -11.52 -0.20 12.45
CA CYS A 156 -10.77 -0.13 13.70
C CYS A 156 -10.05 1.22 13.80
N THR A 157 -10.03 1.81 14.98
CA THR A 157 -9.19 2.98 15.29
C THR A 157 -8.39 2.75 16.56
N ASP A 158 -7.11 3.11 16.54
CA ASP A 158 -6.21 2.91 17.70
C ASP A 158 -6.70 3.70 18.94
N ASP A 159 -7.38 4.83 18.74
CA ASP A 159 -7.93 5.69 19.79
C ASP A 159 -9.44 5.49 20.06
N GLY A 160 -10.09 4.57 19.32
CA GLY A 160 -11.52 4.29 19.46
C GLY A 160 -12.46 5.38 18.94
N THR A 161 -11.96 6.37 18.21
CA THR A 161 -12.79 7.44 17.63
C THR A 161 -13.83 6.93 16.62
N LYS A 162 -13.58 5.79 15.96
CA LYS A 162 -14.55 5.12 15.09
C LYS A 162 -14.39 3.60 15.08
N GLY A 163 -15.51 2.89 15.10
CA GLY A 163 -15.53 1.42 15.01
C GLY A 163 -14.96 0.75 16.27
N HIS A 164 -14.17 -0.30 16.09
CA HIS A 164 -13.50 -1.00 17.20
C HIS A 164 -12.31 -0.18 17.71
N HIS A 165 -12.25 0.01 19.03
CA HIS A 165 -11.08 0.59 19.68
C HIS A 165 -9.98 -0.47 19.82
N GLY A 166 -8.91 -0.30 19.07
CA GLY A 166 -7.76 -1.21 19.06
C GLY A 166 -7.35 -1.62 17.64
N PHE A 167 -6.57 -2.68 17.56
CA PHE A 167 -5.92 -3.04 16.30
C PHE A 167 -6.78 -3.94 15.40
N VAL A 168 -6.55 -3.83 14.09
CA VAL A 168 -7.14 -4.72 13.07
C VAL A 168 -6.90 -6.20 13.34
N THR A 169 -5.80 -6.53 14.01
CA THR A 169 -5.42 -7.91 14.36
C THR A 169 -6.34 -8.53 15.41
N GLU A 170 -6.90 -7.73 16.32
CA GLU A 170 -7.87 -8.22 17.31
C GLU A 170 -9.18 -8.61 16.62
N MET A 171 -9.62 -7.79 15.68
CA MET A 171 -10.83 -8.08 14.91
C MET A 171 -10.62 -9.23 13.93
N LEU A 172 -9.43 -9.35 13.35
CA LEU A 172 -9.07 -10.52 12.56
C LEU A 172 -9.11 -11.80 13.40
N GLN A 173 -8.53 -11.78 14.60
CA GLN A 173 -8.55 -12.94 15.49
C GLN A 173 -9.99 -13.33 15.84
N LYS A 174 -10.81 -12.36 16.28
CA LYS A 174 -12.23 -12.61 16.57
C LYS A 174 -12.97 -13.19 15.37
N LEU A 175 -12.68 -12.71 14.16
CA LEU A 175 -13.30 -13.22 12.93
C LEU A 175 -12.92 -14.68 12.67
N LEU A 176 -11.64 -15.04 12.82
CA LEU A 176 -11.18 -16.41 12.65
C LEU A 176 -11.75 -17.35 13.74
N GLU A 177 -11.97 -16.84 14.95
CA GLU A 177 -12.59 -17.57 16.06
C GLU A 177 -14.11 -17.79 15.87
N ARG A 178 -14.79 -17.06 14.97
CA ARG A 178 -16.22 -17.29 14.66
C ARG A 178 -16.50 -18.65 14.02
N GLY A 179 -15.47 -19.35 13.54
CA GLY A 179 -15.60 -20.65 12.89
C GLY A 179 -16.01 -20.57 11.41
N GLU A 180 -16.06 -19.38 10.82
CA GLU A 180 -16.19 -19.24 9.36
C GLU A 180 -14.89 -19.68 8.68
N HIS A 181 -14.99 -20.48 7.62
CA HIS A 181 -13.83 -20.91 6.85
C HIS A 181 -13.28 -19.74 6.01
N VAL A 182 -12.11 -19.23 6.39
CA VAL A 182 -11.37 -18.20 5.64
C VAL A 182 -10.33 -18.86 4.75
N ASN A 183 -10.46 -18.67 3.44
CA ASN A 183 -9.56 -19.28 2.45
C ASN A 183 -8.23 -18.53 2.34
N ARG A 184 -8.27 -17.20 2.43
CA ARG A 184 -7.09 -16.36 2.29
C ARG A 184 -7.23 -15.07 3.08
N VAL A 185 -6.15 -14.65 3.73
CA VAL A 185 -5.99 -13.32 4.31
C VAL A 185 -4.97 -12.55 3.46
N VAL A 186 -5.28 -11.31 3.08
CA VAL A 186 -4.32 -10.41 2.46
C VAL A 186 -4.14 -9.18 3.33
N ALA A 187 -2.91 -8.86 3.70
CA ALA A 187 -2.61 -7.76 4.61
C ALA A 187 -1.62 -6.76 4.00
N ILE A 188 -1.98 -5.47 4.01
CA ILE A 188 -1.13 -4.39 3.52
C ILE A 188 -1.18 -3.22 4.49
N GLY A 189 -0.01 -2.78 4.94
CA GLY A 189 0.14 -1.70 5.90
C GLY A 189 1.55 -1.66 6.47
N PRO A 190 1.76 -1.06 7.64
CA PRO A 190 3.06 -1.05 8.29
C PRO A 190 3.62 -2.47 8.49
N ALA A 191 4.94 -2.65 8.33
CA ALA A 191 5.58 -3.97 8.44
C ALA A 191 5.29 -4.67 9.79
N ILE A 192 5.13 -3.89 10.87
CA ILE A 192 4.74 -4.39 12.19
C ILE A 192 3.32 -4.96 12.21
N MET A 193 2.38 -4.33 11.49
CA MET A 193 1.00 -4.80 11.35
C MET A 193 0.96 -6.09 10.53
N MET A 194 1.67 -6.12 9.39
CA MET A 194 1.77 -7.31 8.55
C MET A 194 2.37 -8.50 9.31
N ARG A 195 3.40 -8.27 10.14
CA ARG A 195 3.96 -9.28 11.05
C ARG A 195 2.92 -9.80 12.04
N ALA A 196 2.15 -8.90 12.65
CA ALA A 196 1.14 -9.27 13.63
C ALA A 196 -0.02 -10.06 13.00
N VAL A 197 -0.46 -9.69 11.79
CA VAL A 197 -1.44 -10.48 11.01
C VAL A 197 -0.89 -11.88 10.69
N ALA A 198 0.38 -12.00 10.29
CA ALA A 198 1.02 -13.29 10.06
C ALA A 198 1.03 -14.16 11.33
N SER A 199 1.25 -13.57 12.50
CA SER A 199 1.19 -14.27 13.79
C SER A 199 -0.22 -14.71 14.16
N VAL A 200 -1.25 -13.87 13.95
CA VAL A 200 -2.65 -14.19 14.26
C VAL A 200 -3.16 -15.33 13.38
N THR A 201 -2.81 -15.35 12.10
CA THR A 201 -3.34 -16.32 11.11
C THR A 201 -2.66 -17.69 11.16
N LYS A 202 -1.41 -17.75 11.65
CA LYS A 202 -0.59 -18.98 11.63
C LYS A 202 -1.22 -20.15 12.43
N PRO A 203 -1.76 -19.97 13.66
CA PRO A 203 -2.42 -21.04 14.40
C PRO A 203 -3.68 -21.59 13.70
N PHE A 204 -4.35 -20.77 12.89
CA PHE A 204 -5.55 -21.16 12.14
C PHE A 204 -5.22 -21.79 10.77
N ASN A 205 -3.92 -21.88 10.41
CA ASN A 205 -3.46 -22.43 9.14
C ASN A 205 -4.11 -21.76 7.90
N VAL A 206 -4.38 -20.45 7.99
CA VAL A 206 -4.98 -19.69 6.90
C VAL A 206 -3.89 -19.13 6.00
N GLN A 207 -4.00 -19.36 4.69
CA GLN A 207 -3.07 -18.79 3.72
C GLN A 207 -3.06 -17.26 3.86
N THR A 208 -1.90 -16.69 4.16
CA THR A 208 -1.77 -15.26 4.44
C THR A 208 -0.75 -14.64 3.51
N ILE A 209 -1.19 -13.64 2.74
CA ILE A 209 -0.36 -12.90 1.80
C ILE A 209 -0.12 -11.49 2.35
N VAL A 210 1.09 -11.01 2.22
CA VAL A 210 1.47 -9.64 2.61
C VAL A 210 2.13 -8.93 1.44
N SER A 211 1.76 -7.68 1.19
CA SER A 211 2.46 -6.83 0.21
C SER A 211 3.56 -6.04 0.92
N LEU A 212 4.81 -6.49 0.75
CA LEU A 212 5.94 -5.89 1.44
C LEU A 212 6.29 -4.52 0.87
N ASN A 213 6.79 -3.65 1.75
CA ASN A 213 7.15 -2.27 1.44
C ASN A 213 8.65 -1.96 1.72
N PRO A 214 9.63 -2.74 1.23
CA PRO A 214 11.04 -2.45 1.43
C PRO A 214 11.48 -1.20 0.66
N ILE A 215 12.68 -0.69 0.98
CA ILE A 215 13.32 0.38 0.21
C ILE A 215 13.49 -0.06 -1.25
N MET A 216 13.13 0.80 -2.20
CA MET A 216 13.30 0.56 -3.64
C MET A 216 14.04 1.74 -4.28
N ILE A 217 14.81 1.46 -5.33
CA ILE A 217 15.54 2.47 -6.10
C ILE A 217 15.14 2.37 -7.58
N ASP A 218 15.58 1.30 -8.25
CA ASP A 218 15.29 1.07 -9.66
C ASP A 218 13.88 0.52 -9.86
N GLY A 219 13.48 -0.46 -9.04
CA GLY A 219 12.19 -1.14 -9.15
C GLY A 219 12.13 -2.24 -10.22
N THR A 220 13.29 -2.64 -10.76
CA THR A 220 13.42 -3.51 -11.94
C THR A 220 14.36 -4.71 -11.72
N GLY A 221 14.80 -4.93 -10.48
CA GLY A 221 15.65 -6.07 -10.10
C GLY A 221 17.16 -5.85 -10.29
N MET A 222 17.61 -4.64 -10.62
CA MET A 222 19.02 -4.38 -10.97
C MET A 222 19.93 -4.24 -9.74
N CYS A 223 19.44 -3.70 -8.61
CA CYS A 223 20.32 -3.31 -7.50
C CYS A 223 20.19 -4.16 -6.22
N GLY A 224 19.08 -4.88 -6.03
CA GLY A 224 18.82 -5.61 -4.78
C GLY A 224 18.51 -4.74 -3.55
N GLY A 225 18.24 -3.44 -3.74
CA GLY A 225 17.80 -2.53 -2.67
C GLY A 225 16.53 -3.01 -1.97
N CYS A 226 15.62 -3.60 -2.73
CA CYS A 226 14.35 -4.16 -2.24
C CYS A 226 14.44 -5.60 -1.72
N ARG A 227 15.65 -6.12 -1.47
CA ARG A 227 15.81 -7.51 -1.04
C ARG A 227 15.11 -7.79 0.30
N VAL A 228 14.50 -8.95 0.36
CA VAL A 228 13.83 -9.55 1.53
C VAL A 228 14.23 -11.01 1.66
N SER A 229 14.07 -11.61 2.84
CA SER A 229 14.24 -13.05 3.05
C SER A 229 12.87 -13.71 3.19
N VAL A 230 12.58 -14.68 2.33
CA VAL A 230 11.33 -15.44 2.33
C VAL A 230 11.68 -16.92 2.34
N GLY A 231 11.38 -17.61 3.44
CA GLY A 231 11.71 -19.02 3.63
C GLY A 231 13.22 -19.29 3.64
N GLY A 232 14.02 -18.31 4.10
CA GLY A 232 15.49 -18.38 4.08
C GLY A 232 16.12 -18.08 2.72
N ILE A 233 15.33 -17.78 1.69
CA ILE A 233 15.80 -17.46 0.35
C ILE A 233 15.71 -15.95 0.13
N THR A 234 16.78 -15.37 -0.42
CA THR A 234 16.78 -13.95 -0.81
C THR A 234 15.90 -13.76 -2.03
N LYS A 235 14.96 -12.82 -1.94
CA LYS A 235 14.02 -12.40 -2.99
C LYS A 235 14.06 -10.89 -3.16
N PHE A 236 13.79 -10.40 -4.36
CA PHE A 236 13.72 -8.96 -4.67
C PHE A 236 12.26 -8.55 -4.83
N ALA A 237 11.73 -7.81 -3.86
CA ALA A 237 10.29 -7.50 -3.83
C ALA A 237 9.77 -6.80 -5.09
N CYS A 238 10.60 -6.05 -5.82
CA CYS A 238 10.17 -5.37 -7.06
C CYS A 238 9.94 -6.30 -8.26
N VAL A 239 10.51 -7.51 -8.27
CA VAL A 239 10.40 -8.46 -9.39
C VAL A 239 9.88 -9.84 -8.99
N ASP A 240 10.20 -10.31 -7.78
CA ASP A 240 9.67 -11.55 -7.21
C ASP A 240 8.33 -11.34 -6.45
N GLY A 241 8.00 -10.09 -6.12
CA GLY A 241 6.85 -9.70 -5.29
C GLY A 241 6.06 -8.55 -5.92
N PRO A 242 5.51 -7.60 -5.14
CA PRO A 242 5.80 -7.33 -3.73
C PRO A 242 5.04 -8.23 -2.74
N GLU A 243 4.13 -9.05 -3.24
CA GLU A 243 3.32 -9.96 -2.45
C GLU A 243 4.06 -11.28 -2.15
N PHE A 244 4.06 -11.68 -0.88
CA PHE A 244 4.69 -12.91 -0.42
C PHE A 244 3.84 -13.63 0.63
N ASP A 245 4.10 -14.92 0.79
CA ASP A 245 3.59 -15.74 1.90
C ASP A 245 4.11 -15.18 3.23
N ALA A 246 3.19 -14.60 4.02
CA ALA A 246 3.49 -13.90 5.25
C ALA A 246 4.14 -14.80 6.30
N HIS A 247 3.85 -16.10 6.28
CA HIS A 247 4.40 -17.05 7.25
C HIS A 247 5.86 -17.41 6.97
N LYS A 248 6.39 -17.02 5.80
CA LYS A 248 7.78 -17.25 5.39
C LYS A 248 8.64 -15.99 5.42
N VAL A 249 8.07 -14.81 5.60
CA VAL A 249 8.80 -13.54 5.58
C VAL A 249 9.60 -13.33 6.88
N ASP A 250 10.88 -12.95 6.73
CA ASP A 250 11.67 -12.41 7.84
C ASP A 250 11.34 -10.92 8.06
N PHE A 251 10.34 -10.66 8.89
CA PHE A 251 9.92 -9.29 9.22
C PHE A 251 10.96 -8.52 10.02
N ASN A 252 11.82 -9.19 10.80
CA ASN A 252 12.85 -8.50 11.58
C ASN A 252 13.92 -7.94 10.64
N LEU A 253 14.38 -8.74 9.67
CA LEU A 253 15.27 -8.27 8.62
C LEU A 253 14.63 -7.10 7.85
N LEU A 254 13.37 -7.23 7.42
CA LEU A 254 12.66 -6.17 6.70
C LEU A 254 12.64 -4.85 7.49
N MET A 255 12.22 -4.89 8.76
CA MET A 255 12.13 -3.68 9.60
C MET A 255 13.50 -3.06 9.90
N ASN A 256 14.53 -3.87 10.13
CA ASN A 256 15.89 -3.37 10.29
C ASN A 256 16.38 -2.65 9.03
N ARG A 257 16.07 -3.20 7.85
CA ARG A 257 16.41 -2.58 6.56
C ARG A 257 15.67 -1.27 6.34
N LEU A 258 14.39 -1.19 6.72
CA LEU A 258 13.59 0.04 6.64
C LEU A 258 14.10 1.16 7.55
N ALA A 259 14.86 0.82 8.59
CA ALA A 259 15.40 1.80 9.52
C ALA A 259 16.77 2.37 9.12
N VAL A 260 17.39 1.86 8.04
CA VAL A 260 18.79 2.15 7.69
C VAL A 260 19.06 3.64 7.45
N TYR A 261 18.15 4.35 6.76
CA TYR A 261 18.35 5.74 6.34
C TYR A 261 17.62 6.77 7.20
N ARG A 262 17.14 6.39 8.40
CA ARG A 262 16.34 7.30 9.25
C ARG A 262 17.04 8.62 9.57
N ASN A 263 18.36 8.60 9.71
CA ASN A 263 19.14 9.81 10.01
C ASN A 263 19.17 10.74 8.79
N GLU A 264 19.47 10.20 7.62
CA GLU A 264 19.51 10.92 6.35
C GLU A 264 18.14 11.48 5.96
N GLU A 265 17.08 10.68 6.14
CA GLU A 265 15.67 11.08 5.96
C GLU A 265 15.33 12.26 6.87
N SER A 266 15.72 12.21 8.15
CA SER A 266 15.49 13.30 9.11
C SER A 266 16.22 14.58 8.71
N ILE A 267 17.48 14.49 8.30
CA ILE A 267 18.27 15.64 7.84
C ILE A 267 17.65 16.25 6.58
N SER A 268 17.26 15.41 5.62
CA SER A 268 16.63 15.82 4.36
C SER A 268 15.31 16.54 4.59
N LEU A 269 14.47 16.00 5.47
CA LEU A 269 13.19 16.61 5.86
C LEU A 269 13.39 17.97 6.55
N LYS A 270 14.31 18.06 7.52
CA LYS A 270 14.60 19.33 8.22
C LYS A 270 15.07 20.42 7.25
N LYS A 271 15.96 20.08 6.30
CA LYS A 271 16.43 21.03 5.28
C LYS A 271 15.26 21.53 4.42
N HIS A 272 14.38 20.64 3.98
CA HIS A 272 13.20 20.99 3.20
C HIS A 272 12.25 21.92 3.97
N GLU A 273 11.98 21.64 5.24
CA GLU A 273 11.11 22.48 6.08
C GLU A 273 11.72 23.87 6.34
N CYS A 274 13.04 23.98 6.48
CA CYS A 274 13.72 25.27 6.59
C CYS A 274 13.61 26.10 5.30
N THR A 275 13.77 25.48 4.13
CA THR A 275 13.65 26.18 2.84
C THR A 275 12.22 26.64 2.56
N CYS A 276 11.20 25.86 2.95
CA CYS A 276 9.80 26.22 2.71
C CYS A 276 9.26 27.33 3.65
N ARG A 277 9.98 27.66 4.73
CA ARG A 277 9.62 28.75 5.66
C ARG A 277 10.32 30.08 5.34
N GLY A 278 11.16 30.10 4.30
CA GLY A 278 12.04 31.22 3.97
C GLY A 278 11.54 32.16 2.87
N ASP A 279 10.31 31.98 2.37
CA ASP A 279 9.68 32.83 1.35
C ASP A 279 8.50 33.64 1.93
#